data_AF-A0A8B9KEY5-F1
#
_entry.id   AF-A0A8B9KEY5-F1
#
_cell.length_a   1.000
_cell.length_b   1.000
_cell.length_c   1.000
_cell.angle_alpha   90.00
_cell.angle_beta   90.00
_cell.angle_gamma   90.00
#
_symmetry.space_group_name_H-M   'P 1'
#
loop_
_entity.id
_entity.type
_entity.pdbx_description
1 polymer ?
#
loop_
_entity_poly.entity_id
_entity_poly.type
_entity_poly.pdbx_seq_one_letter_code
_entity_poly.pdbx_strand_id
1 'polypeptide(L)'
;MYNGIGLTTPRGSGTNGYVQRNLSSIRSKRSRDERGGAKDEKDRERLESQLNRQPNADILEHQRKRQLEVKCAELQDMMEEQGYSAEEIEEKVNSFRLMLQEKQEPPPPPTEKQVVTETHALAAANQQKNDRLREAFGIGSDYVDGSSFHPDRKEREKEKREQERLERERQQQQKYHTDI
;
A
#
# COMPACT_ATOMS: atom_id res chain seq x y z
N MET A 1 29.47 -36.28 -27.74
CA MET A 1 28.56 -35.94 -26.61
C MET A 1 28.52 -34.43 -26.45
N TYR A 2 27.32 -33.86 -26.32
CA TYR A 2 27.11 -32.43 -26.08
C TYR A 2 26.32 -32.28 -24.77
N ASN A 3 26.81 -31.45 -23.83
CA ASN A 3 26.24 -31.29 -22.48
C ASN A 3 26.01 -32.61 -21.71
N GLY A 4 26.88 -33.61 -21.91
CA GLY A 4 26.75 -34.92 -21.26
C GLY A 4 25.57 -35.78 -21.71
N ILE A 5 24.88 -35.38 -22.79
CA ILE A 5 23.69 -36.07 -23.32
C ILE A 5 24.00 -36.62 -24.72
N GLY A 6 23.48 -37.82 -25.01
CA GLY A 6 23.61 -38.50 -26.31
C GLY A 6 24.74 -39.53 -26.38
N LEU A 7 25.00 -40.03 -27.58
CA LEU A 7 26.03 -41.05 -27.84
C LEU A 7 27.44 -40.42 -27.94
N THR A 8 28.47 -41.18 -27.55
CA THR A 8 29.89 -40.80 -27.77
C THR A 8 30.21 -40.80 -29.26
N THR A 9 29.81 -41.86 -29.96
CA THR A 9 29.89 -42.00 -31.42
C THR A 9 28.64 -42.71 -31.95
N PRO A 10 28.15 -42.37 -33.16
CA PRO A 10 27.03 -43.07 -33.80
C PRO A 10 27.44 -44.40 -34.46
N ARG A 11 28.75 -44.68 -34.56
CA ARG A 11 29.25 -45.92 -35.15
C ARG A 11 28.97 -47.09 -34.22
N GLY A 12 28.27 -48.10 -34.72
CA GLY A 12 27.89 -49.29 -33.94
C GLY A 12 26.55 -49.18 -33.21
N SER A 13 25.89 -48.01 -33.18
CA SER A 13 24.55 -47.87 -32.60
C SER A 13 23.42 -48.25 -33.56
N GLY A 14 23.72 -48.46 -34.85
CA GLY A 14 22.72 -48.76 -35.89
C GLY A 14 21.76 -47.60 -36.20
N THR A 15 22.10 -46.38 -35.78
CA THR A 15 21.27 -45.17 -35.97
C THR A 15 22.12 -43.98 -36.39
N ASN A 16 21.48 -42.91 -36.88
CA ASN A 16 22.18 -41.70 -37.35
C ASN A 16 22.74 -40.82 -36.21
N GLY A 17 22.56 -41.20 -34.94
CA GLY A 17 23.03 -40.43 -33.77
C GLY A 17 22.28 -39.13 -33.50
N TYR A 18 21.11 -38.92 -34.10
CA TYR A 18 20.29 -37.72 -33.89
C TYR A 18 19.62 -37.75 -32.51
N VAL A 19 19.83 -36.70 -31.71
CA VAL A 19 19.31 -36.59 -30.34
C VAL A 19 18.35 -35.41 -30.27
N GLN A 20 17.08 -35.67 -29.96
CA GLN A 20 16.05 -34.65 -29.78
C GLN A 20 15.81 -34.38 -28.29
N ARG A 21 15.55 -33.11 -27.93
CA ARG A 21 15.11 -32.76 -26.58
C ARG A 21 13.73 -33.37 -26.28
N ASN A 22 13.54 -33.91 -25.09
CA ASN A 22 12.22 -34.34 -24.65
C ASN A 22 11.33 -33.10 -24.39
N LEU A 23 10.24 -32.96 -25.15
CA LEU A 23 9.28 -31.85 -25.01
C LEU A 23 8.37 -32.00 -23.78
N SER A 24 8.13 -33.23 -23.34
CA SER A 24 7.30 -33.58 -22.18
C SER A 24 8.08 -33.58 -20.87
N SER A 25 9.40 -33.40 -20.92
CA SER A 25 10.23 -33.29 -19.73
C SER A 25 9.99 -31.93 -19.07
N ILE A 26 9.13 -31.90 -18.06
CA ILE A 26 8.95 -30.73 -17.20
C ILE A 26 10.19 -30.61 -16.33
N ARG A 27 10.89 -29.47 -16.35
CA ARG A 27 11.92 -29.20 -15.34
C ARG A 27 11.23 -29.25 -13.98
N SER A 28 11.63 -30.18 -13.12
CA SER A 28 11.23 -30.11 -11.72
C SER A 28 11.60 -28.71 -11.24
N LYS A 29 10.60 -27.93 -10.81
CA LYS A 29 10.88 -26.76 -9.99
C LYS A 29 11.63 -27.34 -8.80
N ARG A 30 12.91 -26.98 -8.64
CA ARG A 30 13.66 -27.31 -7.42
C ARG A 30 12.76 -26.98 -6.23
N SER A 31 12.74 -27.83 -5.22
CA SER A 31 11.90 -27.59 -4.04
C SER A 31 12.10 -26.15 -3.60
N ARG A 32 11.00 -25.47 -3.28
CA ARG A 32 11.02 -24.08 -2.79
C ARG A 32 12.02 -23.93 -1.63
N ASP A 33 12.27 -25.01 -0.90
CA ASP A 33 13.22 -25.11 0.21
C ASP A 33 14.68 -24.85 -0.18
N GLU A 34 15.11 -25.11 -1.42
CA GLU A 34 16.51 -24.84 -1.84
C GLU A 34 16.76 -23.38 -2.24
N ARG A 35 15.71 -22.56 -2.41
CA ARG A 35 15.84 -21.09 -2.61
C ARG A 35 15.46 -20.27 -1.39
N GLY A 36 14.82 -20.88 -0.38
CA GLY A 36 14.44 -20.26 0.89
C GLY A 36 15.62 -19.90 1.80
N GLY A 37 16.68 -19.30 1.24
CA GLY A 37 17.69 -18.59 2.02
C GLY A 37 17.21 -17.18 2.37
N ALA A 38 17.95 -16.49 3.23
CA ALA A 38 17.68 -15.13 3.71
C ALA A 38 17.42 -14.04 2.63
N LYS A 39 17.57 -14.35 1.35
CA LYS A 39 17.14 -13.49 0.23
C LYS A 39 15.62 -13.55 0.00
N ASP A 40 15.00 -14.73 0.08
CA ASP A 40 13.55 -14.88 -0.13
C ASP A 40 12.74 -14.24 1.02
N GLU A 41 13.24 -14.28 2.25
CA GLU A 41 12.61 -13.61 3.40
C GLU A 41 12.74 -12.09 3.31
N LYS A 42 13.93 -11.57 2.97
CA LYS A 42 14.12 -10.14 2.69
C LYS A 42 13.29 -9.65 1.51
N ASP A 43 13.13 -10.47 0.47
CA ASP A 43 12.33 -10.11 -0.69
C ASP A 43 10.83 -10.17 -0.37
N ARG A 44 10.39 -11.07 0.53
CA ARG A 44 9.02 -11.04 1.10
C ARG A 44 8.80 -9.81 1.97
N GLU A 45 9.72 -9.48 2.87
CA GLU A 45 9.65 -8.29 3.72
C GLU A 45 9.64 -7.00 2.88
N ARG A 46 10.45 -6.95 1.82
CA ARG A 46 10.42 -5.86 0.82
C ARG A 46 9.07 -5.78 0.10
N LEU A 47 8.48 -6.91 -0.27
CA LEU A 47 7.19 -6.93 -0.95
C LEU A 47 6.06 -6.51 0.01
N GLU A 48 6.07 -7.00 1.25
CA GLU A 48 5.13 -6.62 2.30
C GLU A 48 5.26 -5.14 2.66
N SER A 49 6.47 -4.61 2.80
CA SER A 49 6.70 -3.17 3.03
C SER A 49 6.29 -2.30 1.84
N GLN A 50 6.39 -2.79 0.61
CA GLN A 50 5.86 -2.11 -0.57
C GLN A 50 4.34 -2.10 -0.59
N LEU A 51 3.69 -3.21 -0.23
CA LEU A 51 2.22 -3.29 -0.15
C LEU A 51 1.66 -2.45 1.01
N ASN A 52 2.36 -2.43 2.14
CA ASN A 52 1.94 -1.76 3.37
C ASN A 52 2.54 -0.36 3.52
N ARG A 53 3.07 0.22 2.45
CA ARG A 53 3.67 1.55 2.50
C ARG A 53 2.59 2.57 2.84
N GLN A 54 2.66 3.11 4.04
CA GLN A 54 1.72 4.13 4.49
C GLN A 54 1.79 5.36 3.56
N PRO A 55 0.65 6.03 3.33
CA PRO A 55 0.63 7.29 2.61
C PRO A 55 1.49 8.31 3.37
N ASN A 56 2.34 9.04 2.64
CA ASN A 56 3.11 10.13 3.23
C ASN A 56 2.27 11.42 3.13
N ALA A 57 1.96 12.02 4.28
CA ALA A 57 1.20 13.26 4.38
C ALA A 57 1.86 14.40 3.59
N ASP A 58 3.19 14.51 3.64
CA ASP A 58 3.93 15.56 2.93
C ASP A 58 3.68 15.47 1.41
N ILE A 59 3.69 14.25 0.86
CA ILE A 59 3.49 14.05 -0.58
C ILE A 59 2.06 14.41 -0.97
N LEU A 60 1.07 14.07 -0.15
CA LEU A 60 -0.33 14.45 -0.39
C LEU A 60 -0.51 15.98 -0.34
N GLU A 61 0.11 16.65 0.62
CA GLU A 61 0.09 18.11 0.71
C GLU A 61 0.78 18.77 -0.48
N HIS A 62 1.93 18.25 -0.90
CA HIS A 62 2.65 18.73 -2.08
C HIS A 62 1.82 18.56 -3.35
N GLN A 63 1.14 17.42 -3.53
CA GLN A 63 0.24 17.20 -4.66
C GLN A 63 -0.93 18.17 -4.63
N ARG A 64 -1.52 18.40 -3.45
CA ARG A 64 -2.61 19.37 -3.29
C ARG A 64 -2.16 20.80 -3.63
N LYS A 65 -1.01 21.24 -3.12
CA LYS A 65 -0.43 22.57 -3.45
C LYS A 65 -0.15 22.67 -4.95
N ARG A 66 0.40 21.62 -5.55
CA ARG A 66 0.65 21.57 -7.00
C ARG A 66 -0.64 21.70 -7.80
N GLN A 67 -1.71 21.00 -7.43
CA GLN A 67 -3.00 21.11 -8.12
C GLN A 67 -3.59 22.53 -8.05
N LEU A 68 -3.40 23.23 -6.92
CA LEU A 68 -3.80 24.63 -6.80
C LEU A 68 -3.02 25.53 -7.76
N GLU A 69 -1.70 25.40 -7.80
CA GLU A 69 -0.87 26.21 -8.69
C GLU A 69 -1.11 25.89 -10.18
N VAL A 70 -1.39 24.62 -10.52
CA VAL A 70 -1.78 24.25 -11.89
C VAL A 70 -3.06 24.97 -12.31
N LYS A 71 -4.09 24.99 -11.46
CA LYS A 71 -5.33 25.73 -11.74
C LYS A 71 -5.09 27.25 -11.85
N CYS A 72 -4.17 27.80 -11.06
CA CYS A 72 -3.80 29.21 -11.14
C CYS A 72 -3.07 29.52 -12.47
N ALA A 73 -2.17 28.64 -12.90
CA ALA A 73 -1.46 28.75 -14.18
C ALA A 73 -2.44 28.63 -15.37
N GLU A 74 -3.38 27.68 -15.32
CA GLU A 74 -4.43 27.56 -16.34
C GLU A 74 -5.26 28.84 -16.46
N LEU A 75 -5.63 29.47 -15.33
CA LEU A 75 -6.34 30.75 -15.33
C LEU A 75 -5.51 31.87 -15.93
N GLN A 76 -4.22 31.92 -15.57
CA GLN A 76 -3.28 32.89 -16.12
C GLN A 76 -3.18 32.75 -17.65
N ASP A 77 -2.95 31.53 -18.15
CA ASP A 77 -2.84 31.24 -19.59
C ASP A 77 -4.11 31.67 -20.34
N MET A 78 -5.30 31.36 -19.80
CA MET A 78 -6.58 31.78 -20.39
C MET A 78 -6.72 33.31 -20.46
N MET A 79 -6.25 34.04 -19.45
CA MET A 79 -6.34 35.50 -19.45
C MET A 79 -5.30 36.15 -20.36
N GLU A 80 -4.12 35.56 -20.49
CA GLU A 80 -3.10 35.99 -21.44
C GLU A 80 -3.58 35.80 -22.88
N GLU A 81 -4.21 34.66 -23.21
CA GLU A 81 -4.81 34.41 -24.52
C GLU A 81 -5.95 35.40 -24.86
N GLN A 82 -6.68 35.85 -23.84
CA GLN A 82 -7.74 36.86 -23.99
C GLN A 82 -7.21 38.30 -24.08
N GLY A 83 -5.90 38.51 -23.85
CA GLY A 83 -5.25 39.81 -23.98
C GLY A 83 -5.49 40.77 -22.81
N TYR A 84 -5.73 40.25 -21.60
CA TYR A 84 -5.78 41.10 -20.39
C TYR A 84 -4.41 41.70 -20.07
N SER A 85 -4.41 42.79 -19.29
CA SER A 85 -3.16 43.39 -18.81
C SER A 85 -2.53 42.56 -17.69
N ALA A 86 -1.21 42.65 -17.54
CA ALA A 86 -0.47 41.88 -16.54
C ALA A 86 -0.94 42.15 -15.10
N GLU A 87 -1.33 43.39 -14.79
CA GLU A 87 -1.84 43.79 -13.47
C GLU A 87 -3.19 43.13 -13.16
N GLU A 88 -4.12 43.13 -14.11
CA GLU A 88 -5.43 42.49 -13.96
C GLU A 88 -5.32 40.96 -13.83
N ILE A 89 -4.36 40.36 -14.53
CA ILE A 89 -4.05 38.94 -14.44
C ILE A 89 -3.58 38.60 -13.03
N GLU A 90 -2.62 39.34 -12.50
CA GLU A 90 -2.06 39.08 -11.17
C GLU A 90 -3.11 39.22 -10.05
N GLU A 91 -3.96 40.24 -10.10
CA GLU A 91 -5.06 40.42 -9.14
C GLU A 91 -6.07 39.26 -9.18
N LYS A 92 -6.49 38.85 -10.38
CA LYS A 92 -7.44 37.74 -10.53
C LYS A 92 -6.84 36.40 -10.14
N VAL A 93 -5.58 36.12 -10.49
CA VAL A 93 -4.89 34.90 -10.09
C VAL A 93 -4.68 34.85 -8.58
N ASN A 94 -4.32 35.96 -7.93
CA ASN A 94 -4.16 36.01 -6.48
C ASN A 94 -5.50 35.82 -5.73
N SER A 95 -6.57 36.46 -6.19
CA SER A 95 -7.89 36.24 -5.61
C SER A 95 -8.38 34.80 -5.81
N PHE A 96 -8.10 34.21 -6.97
CA PHE A 96 -8.41 32.81 -7.27
C PHE A 96 -7.60 31.84 -6.41
N ARG A 97 -6.31 32.11 -6.18
CA ARG A 97 -5.45 31.33 -5.27
C ARG A 97 -6.02 31.32 -3.85
N LEU A 98 -6.41 32.48 -3.31
CA LEU A 98 -7.04 32.58 -1.98
C LEU A 98 -8.37 31.82 -1.94
N MET A 99 -9.21 32.00 -2.97
CA MET A 99 -10.49 31.32 -3.07
C MET A 99 -10.33 29.79 -3.08
N LEU A 100 -9.36 29.25 -3.83
CA LEU A 100 -9.11 27.81 -3.88
C LEU A 100 -8.47 27.26 -2.59
N GLN A 101 -7.69 28.07 -1.88
CA GLN A 101 -7.16 27.70 -0.56
C GLN A 101 -8.27 27.62 0.50
N GLU A 102 -9.24 28.55 0.45
CA GLU A 102 -10.39 28.64 1.37
C GLU A 102 -11.46 27.60 1.04
N LYS A 103 -11.75 27.35 -0.25
CA LYS A 103 -12.72 26.35 -0.71
C LYS A 103 -12.37 24.90 -0.37
N GLN A 104 -11.25 24.67 0.33
CA GLN A 104 -10.81 23.41 0.90
C GLN A 104 -11.86 22.31 0.80
N GLU A 105 -11.83 21.61 -0.34
CA GLU A 105 -12.92 20.74 -0.71
C GLU A 105 -13.05 19.64 0.35
N PRO A 106 -14.26 19.40 0.90
CA PRO A 106 -14.52 18.13 1.55
C PRO A 106 -14.21 17.01 0.54
N PRO A 107 -13.70 15.86 0.99
CA PRO A 107 -13.39 14.76 0.09
C PRO A 107 -14.60 14.49 -0.81
N PRO A 108 -14.41 14.38 -2.15
CA PRO A 108 -15.52 14.24 -3.07
C PRO A 108 -16.37 13.02 -2.67
N PRO A 109 -17.71 13.08 -2.83
CA PRO A 109 -18.57 11.96 -2.51
C PRO A 109 -18.12 10.72 -3.31
N PRO A 110 -18.25 9.50 -2.74
CA PRO A 110 -17.65 8.27 -3.26
C PRO A 110 -18.21 7.80 -4.62
N THR A 111 -19.08 8.59 -5.24
CA THR A 111 -19.82 8.28 -6.46
C THR A 111 -18.95 8.36 -7.72
N GLU A 112 -17.87 9.15 -7.69
CA GLU A 112 -16.95 9.27 -8.82
C GLU A 112 -15.69 8.45 -8.55
N LYS A 113 -15.53 7.36 -9.30
CA LYS A 113 -14.27 6.62 -9.37
C LYS A 113 -13.26 7.50 -10.11
N GLN A 114 -12.67 8.46 -9.41
CA GLN A 114 -11.53 9.21 -9.90
C GLN A 114 -10.43 8.18 -10.19
N VAL A 115 -9.96 8.12 -11.43
CA VAL A 115 -8.81 7.30 -11.83
C VAL A 115 -7.59 8.01 -11.29
N VAL A 116 -7.34 7.84 -10.00
CA VAL A 116 -6.18 8.41 -9.33
C VAL A 116 -4.98 7.59 -9.77
N THR A 117 -4.14 8.15 -10.64
CA THR A 117 -2.87 7.53 -11.06
C THR A 117 -1.79 7.64 -9.98
N GLU A 118 -2.00 8.50 -8.98
CA GLU A 118 -1.05 8.82 -7.94
C GLU A 118 -0.97 7.72 -6.87
N THR A 119 0.23 7.19 -6.66
CA THR A 119 0.50 6.03 -5.78
C THR A 119 0.14 6.31 -4.32
N HIS A 120 0.44 7.50 -3.81
CA HIS A 120 0.19 7.86 -2.40
C HIS A 120 -1.29 8.16 -2.13
N ALA A 121 -1.98 8.78 -3.08
CA ALA A 121 -3.41 9.00 -2.96
C ALA A 121 -4.20 7.68 -3.04
N LEU A 122 -3.77 6.74 -3.89
CA LEU A 122 -4.29 5.37 -3.88
C LEU A 122 -4.03 4.65 -2.55
N ALA A 123 -2.83 4.78 -1.99
CA ALA A 123 -2.50 4.20 -0.69
C ALA A 123 -3.38 4.77 0.45
N ALA A 124 -3.58 6.09 0.48
CA ALA A 124 -4.47 6.73 1.46
C ALA A 124 -5.92 6.27 1.31
N ALA A 125 -6.44 6.20 0.08
CA ALA A 125 -7.79 5.72 -0.18
C ALA A 125 -7.95 4.23 0.19
N ASN A 126 -6.93 3.41 -0.08
CA ASN A 126 -6.93 1.99 0.32
C ASN A 126 -6.87 1.84 1.84
N GLN A 127 -6.08 2.66 2.54
CA GLN A 127 -6.04 2.66 4.00
C GLN A 127 -7.40 3.00 4.59
N GLN A 128 -8.06 4.06 4.12
CA GLN A 128 -9.41 4.41 4.58
C GLN A 128 -10.44 3.31 4.32
N LYS A 129 -10.37 2.65 3.16
CA LYS A 129 -11.23 1.48 2.86
C LYS A 129 -10.94 0.32 3.80
N ASN A 130 -9.67 0.03 4.06
CA ASN A 130 -9.26 -1.02 4.97
C ASN A 130 -9.69 -0.71 6.41
N ASP A 131 -9.58 0.53 6.87
CA ASP A 131 -10.02 0.97 8.21
C ASP A 131 -11.54 0.85 8.36
N ARG A 132 -12.30 1.24 7.33
CA ARG A 132 -13.76 1.06 7.31
C ARG A 132 -14.17 -0.41 7.35
N LEU A 133 -13.48 -1.27 6.60
CA LEU A 133 -13.71 -2.72 6.64
C LEU A 133 -13.33 -3.30 8.00
N ARG A 134 -12.22 -2.86 8.57
CA ARG A 134 -11.73 -3.27 9.88
C ARG A 134 -12.75 -2.97 10.96
N GLU A 135 -13.33 -1.78 10.96
CA GLU A 135 -14.43 -1.39 11.85
C GLU A 135 -15.69 -2.23 11.60
N ALA A 136 -16.09 -2.43 10.33
CA ALA A 136 -17.26 -3.21 9.98
C ALA A 136 -17.16 -4.70 10.38
N PHE A 137 -15.95 -5.28 10.32
CA PHE A 137 -15.67 -6.64 10.77
C PHE A 137 -15.39 -6.72 12.28
N GLY A 138 -15.40 -5.61 13.01
CA GLY A 138 -15.12 -5.58 14.45
C GLY A 138 -13.69 -5.95 14.81
N ILE A 139 -12.73 -5.74 13.91
CA ILE A 139 -11.32 -6.01 14.15
C ILE A 139 -10.74 -4.86 15.00
N GLY A 140 -10.31 -5.16 16.22
CA GLY A 140 -9.78 -4.15 17.15
C GLY A 140 -8.55 -3.39 16.61
N SER A 141 -8.33 -2.17 17.09
CA SER A 141 -7.17 -1.32 16.77
C SER A 141 -5.81 -1.97 17.11
N ASP A 142 -5.82 -2.91 18.05
CA ASP A 142 -4.66 -3.67 18.51
C ASP A 142 -4.32 -4.89 17.64
N TYR A 143 -5.16 -5.19 16.64
CA TYR A 143 -4.93 -6.31 15.75
C TYR A 143 -3.69 -6.06 14.86
N VAL A 144 -2.71 -6.95 14.97
CA VAL A 144 -1.51 -6.96 14.12
C VAL A 144 -1.61 -8.14 13.16
N ASP A 145 -1.55 -7.86 11.86
CA ASP A 145 -1.56 -8.91 10.83
C ASP A 145 -0.36 -9.85 10.99
N GLY A 146 -0.54 -11.14 10.67
CA GLY A 146 0.49 -12.18 10.84
C GLY A 146 0.74 -12.63 12.28
N SER A 147 0.26 -11.89 13.29
CA SER A 147 0.55 -12.21 14.70
C SER A 147 -0.16 -13.47 15.23
N SER A 148 -1.08 -14.06 14.46
CA SER A 148 -1.89 -15.24 14.86
C SER A 148 -1.07 -16.51 15.11
N PHE A 149 0.15 -16.59 14.55
CA PHE A 149 1.03 -17.76 14.72
C PHE A 149 2.05 -17.59 15.84
N HIS A 150 2.11 -16.43 16.53
CA HIS A 150 3.03 -16.25 17.65
C HIS A 150 2.46 -16.85 18.94
N PRO A 151 3.19 -17.75 19.61
CA PRO A 151 2.73 -18.38 20.86
C PRO A 151 2.44 -17.33 21.94
N ASP A 152 3.28 -16.31 22.04
CA ASP A 152 3.19 -15.21 23.00
C ASP A 152 1.93 -14.34 22.84
N ARG A 153 1.28 -14.36 21.68
CA ARG A 153 0.06 -13.55 21.44
C ARG A 153 -1.07 -13.98 22.36
N LYS A 154 -1.27 -15.30 22.54
CA LYS A 154 -2.33 -15.82 23.41
C LYS A 154 -2.11 -15.41 24.87
N GLU A 155 -0.85 -15.31 25.29
CA GLU A 155 -0.49 -14.88 26.65
C GLU A 155 -0.73 -13.38 26.82
N ARG A 156 -0.22 -12.56 25.89
CA ARG A 156 -0.45 -11.10 25.90
C ARG A 156 -1.93 -10.71 25.83
N GLU A 157 -2.73 -11.44 25.06
CA GLU A 157 -4.17 -11.20 24.94
C GLU A 157 -4.92 -11.55 26.25
N LYS A 158 -4.51 -12.64 26.92
CA LYS A 158 -5.03 -12.98 28.26
C LYS A 158 -4.64 -11.94 29.30
N GLU A 159 -3.37 -11.55 29.36
CA GLU A 159 -2.89 -10.53 30.29
C GLU A 159 -3.61 -9.19 30.08
N LYS A 160 -3.78 -8.75 28.82
CA LYS A 160 -4.50 -7.51 28.51
C LYS A 160 -5.96 -7.57 28.96
N ARG A 161 -6.62 -8.71 28.78
CA ARG A 161 -8.01 -8.92 29.21
C ARG A 161 -8.15 -8.95 30.74
N GLU A 162 -7.16 -9.50 31.45
CA GLU A 162 -7.10 -9.47 32.92
C GLU A 162 -6.86 -8.04 33.44
N GLN A 163 -5.95 -7.28 32.82
CA GLN A 163 -5.71 -5.88 33.15
C GLN A 163 -6.95 -5.01 32.94
N GLU A 164 -7.66 -5.16 31.82
CA GLU A 164 -8.91 -4.40 31.58
C GLU A 164 -9.99 -4.74 32.61
N ARG A 165 -10.08 -6.01 33.04
CA ARG A 165 -11.01 -6.45 34.09
C ARG A 165 -10.69 -5.80 35.43
N LEU A 166 -9.42 -5.79 35.83
CA LEU A 166 -8.94 -5.14 37.04
C LEU A 166 -9.15 -3.62 37.01
N GLU A 167 -8.91 -2.98 35.86
CA GLU A 167 -9.09 -1.55 35.70
C GLU A 167 -10.57 -1.15 35.78
N ARG A 168 -11.48 -1.95 35.17
CA ARG A 168 -12.93 -1.76 35.33
C ARG A 168 -13.37 -1.92 36.78
N GLU A 169 -12.87 -2.93 37.50
CA GLU A 169 -13.16 -3.12 38.92
C GLU A 169 -12.65 -1.93 39.75
N ARG A 170 -11.45 -1.43 39.48
CA ARG A 170 -10.89 -0.23 40.14
C ARG A 170 -11.72 1.03 39.85
N GLN A 171 -12.13 1.23 38.60
CA GLN A 171 -12.98 2.35 38.21
C GLN A 171 -14.36 2.27 38.87
N GLN A 172 -14.95 1.07 38.99
CA GLN A 172 -16.20 0.87 39.72
C GLN A 172 -16.02 1.21 41.20
N GLN A 173 -14.97 0.71 41.86
CA GLN A 173 -14.68 1.03 43.26
C GLN A 173 -14.47 2.52 43.49
N GLN A 174 -13.77 3.21 42.57
CA GLN A 174 -13.60 4.66 42.65
C GLN A 174 -14.93 5.42 42.53
N LYS A 175 -15.81 5.01 41.60
CA LYS A 175 -17.16 5.59 41.49
C LYS A 175 -18.00 5.39 42.75
N TYR A 176 -18.01 4.18 43.30
CA TYR A 176 -18.70 3.90 44.57
C TYR A 176 -18.15 4.69 45.75
N HIS A 177 -16.85 5.04 45.74
CA HIS A 177 -16.22 5.82 46.79
C HIS A 177 -16.50 7.33 46.66
N THR A 178 -16.67 7.86 45.45
CA THR A 178 -16.97 9.28 45.21
C THR A 178 -18.43 9.67 45.40
N ASP A 179 -19.35 8.69 45.40
CA ASP A 179 -20.80 8.91 45.54
C ASP A 179 -21.29 8.86 47.02
N ILE A 180 -20.38 8.91 48.00
CA ILE A 180 -20.65 9.02 49.46
C ILE A 180 -20.14 10.38 49.96
#